data_AF-A0A7Y5YLK2-F1
#
_entry.id   AF-A0A7Y5YLK2-F1
#
_cell.length_a   1.000
_cell.length_b   1.000
_cell.length_c   1.000
_cell.angle_alpha   90.00
_cell.angle_beta   90.00
_cell.angle_gamma   90.00
#
_symmetry.space_group_name_H-M   'P 1'
#
loop_
_entity.id
_entity.type
_entity.pdbx_description
1 polymer ?
#
loop_
_entity_poly.entity_id
_entity_poly.type
_entity_poly.pdbx_seq_one_letter_code
_entity_poly.pdbx_strand_id
1 'polypeptide(L)' 'MDYFKSTRRNITPNSRLVEDLYIDSMSLVELVMALNESFAIELPEDEVAQWKTVRDICTSIVSCPHTMS' A
#
# COMPACT_ATOMS: atom_id res chain seq x y z
N MET A 1 -6.23 -33.18 -4.29
CA MET A 1 -6.87 -31.98 -4.88
C MET A 1 -6.22 -30.78 -4.24
N ASP A 2 -5.14 -30.30 -4.88
CA ASP A 2 -4.31 -29.21 -4.38
C ASP A 2 -5.05 -27.88 -4.51
N TYR A 3 -5.74 -27.47 -3.44
CA TYR A 3 -6.49 -26.22 -3.35
C TYR A 3 -5.60 -24.97 -3.17
N PHE A 4 -4.30 -25.14 -2.95
CA PHE A 4 -3.35 -24.04 -2.86
C PHE A 4 -2.55 -23.92 -4.15
N LYS A 5 -3.22 -23.54 -5.24
CA LYS A 5 -2.50 -22.91 -6.34
C LYS A 5 -2.07 -21.54 -5.82
N SER A 6 -0.85 -21.50 -5.29
CA SER A 6 -0.11 -20.30 -4.96
C SER A 6 -0.16 -19.35 -6.15
N THR A 7 -1.15 -18.47 -6.19
CA THR A 7 -1.12 -17.34 -7.10
C THR A 7 -0.08 -16.42 -6.50
N ARG A 8 1.18 -16.57 -6.94
CA ARG A 8 2.17 -15.49 -6.92
C ARG A 8 1.55 -14.36 -7.74
N ARG A 9 0.61 -13.64 -7.13
CA ARG A 9 -0.06 -12.51 -7.73
C ARG A 9 1.06 -11.54 -8.02
N ASN A 10 1.30 -11.32 -9.31
CA ASN A 10 2.38 -10.47 -9.73
C ASN A 10 1.93 -9.05 -9.35
N ILE A 11 2.42 -8.55 -8.22
CA ILE A 11 2.12 -7.20 -7.76
C ILE A 11 2.91 -6.29 -8.68
N THR A 12 2.19 -5.51 -9.49
CA THR A 12 2.78 -4.52 -10.38
C THR A 12 2.45 -3.13 -9.85
N PRO A 13 3.22 -2.09 -10.23
CA PRO A 13 2.86 -0.71 -9.87
C PRO A 13 1.46 -0.31 -10.37
N ASN A 14 0.96 -0.94 -11.43
CA ASN A 14 -0.37 -0.69 -11.97
C ASN A 14 -1.47 -1.52 -11.30
N SER A 15 -1.13 -2.44 -10.39
CA SER A 15 -2.10 -3.27 -9.69
C SER A 15 -3.00 -2.42 -8.82
N ARG A 16 -4.31 -2.61 -8.95
CA ARG A 16 -5.34 -1.88 -8.21
C ARG A 16 -5.53 -2.47 -6.83
N LEU A 17 -5.56 -1.60 -5.81
CA LEU A 17 -5.62 -2.02 -4.41
C LEU A 17 -6.90 -2.83 -4.12
N VAL A 18 -8.06 -2.34 -4.56
CA VAL A 18 -9.34 -3.02 -4.32
C VAL A 18 -9.60 -4.15 -5.32
N GLU A 19 -9.41 -3.91 -6.62
CA GLU A 19 -9.82 -4.87 -7.67
C GLU A 19 -8.85 -6.04 -7.84
N ASP A 20 -7.53 -5.81 -7.73
CA ASP A 20 -6.52 -6.84 -7.98
C ASP A 20 -5.96 -7.43 -6.67
N LEU A 21 -5.78 -6.57 -5.67
CA LEU A 21 -5.20 -6.95 -4.37
C LEU A 21 -6.27 -7.21 -3.30
N TYR A 22 -7.53 -6.85 -3.55
CA TYR A 22 -8.65 -7.05 -2.62
C TYR A 22 -8.38 -6.45 -1.23
N ILE A 23 -7.69 -5.30 -1.21
CA ILE A 23 -7.45 -4.52 0.00
C ILE A 23 -8.77 -3.82 0.36
N ASP A 24 -9.25 -4.08 1.57
CA ASP A 24 -10.36 -3.36 2.17
C ASP A 24 -9.87 -2.17 3.02
N SER A 25 -10.80 -1.37 3.54
CA SER A 25 -10.48 -0.19 4.34
C SER A 25 -9.72 -0.49 5.63
N MET A 26 -9.89 -1.69 6.21
CA MET A 26 -9.18 -2.09 7.44
C MET A 26 -7.73 -2.48 7.12
N SER A 27 -7.54 -3.28 6.07
CA SER A 27 -6.24 -3.68 5.55
C SER A 27 -5.42 -2.48 5.08
N LEU A 28 -6.09 -1.44 4.56
CA LEU A 28 -5.46 -0.18 4.19
C LEU A 28 -4.88 0.55 5.41
N VAL A 29 -5.61 0.60 6.51
CA VAL A 29 -5.14 1.21 7.78
C VAL A 29 -3.92 0.47 8.31
N GLU A 30 -3.97 -0.86 8.36
CA GLU A 30 -2.83 -1.68 8.79
C GLU A 30 -1.60 -1.47 7.89
N LEU A 31 -1.80 -1.41 6.58
CA LEU A 31 -0.74 -1.14 5.61
C LEU A 31 -0.10 0.23 5.84
N VAL A 32 -0.90 1.28 6.02
CA VAL A 32 -0.41 2.63 6.28
C VAL A 32 0.37 2.69 7.59
N MET A 33 -0.13 2.07 8.65
CA MET A 33 0.58 1.99 9.93
C MET A 33 1.94 1.29 9.78
N ALA A 34 1.97 0.16 9.07
CA ALA A 34 3.20 -0.58 8.82
C ALA A 34 4.21 0.22 7.98
N LEU A 35 3.74 0.98 6.98
CA LEU A 35 4.58 1.85 6.15
C LEU A 35 5.13 3.03 6.96
N ASN A 36 4.29 3.70 7.73
CA ASN A 36 4.70 4.81 8.59
C ASN A 36 5.77 4.38 9.58
N GLU A 37 5.60 3.23 10.24
CA GLU A 37 6.59 2.68 11.18
C GLU A 37 7.88 2.23 10.46
N SER A 38 7.76 1.52 9.34
CA SER A 38 8.93 0.97 8.62
C SER A 38 9.82 2.03 7.99
N PHE A 39 9.23 3.12 7.50
CA PHE A 39 9.94 4.21 6.84
C PHE A 39 10.13 5.45 7.72
N ALA A 40 9.61 5.43 8.96
CA ALA A 40 9.56 6.59 9.86
C ALA A 40 8.98 7.84 9.17
N ILE A 41 7.86 7.64 8.47
CA ILE A 41 7.10 8.68 7.76
C ILE A 41 5.71 8.82 8.37
N GLU A 42 5.02 9.91 8.02
CA GLU A 42 3.63 10.12 8.37
C GLU A 42 2.83 10.43 7.10
N LEU A 43 2.10 9.43 6.61
CA LEU A 43 1.27 9.56 5.43
C LEU A 43 -0.09 10.21 5.78
N PRO A 44 -0.47 11.32 5.14
CA PRO A 44 -1.72 12.00 5.43
C PRO A 44 -2.94 11.18 4.96
N GLU A 45 -3.98 11.13 5.80
CA GLU A 45 -5.21 10.35 5.52
C GLU A 45 -5.88 10.75 4.19
N ASP A 46 -5.88 12.04 3.87
CA ASP A 46 -6.44 12.56 2.62
C ASP A 46 -5.74 11.97 1.39
N GLU A 47 -4.42 11.77 1.45
CA GLU A 47 -3.63 11.18 0.36
C GLU A 47 -3.85 9.67 0.27
N VAL A 48 -3.84 8.99 1.42
CA VAL A 48 -4.14 7.55 1.53
C VAL A 48 -5.52 7.23 0.94
N ALA A 49 -6.52 8.08 1.22
CA ALA A 49 -7.87 7.91 0.70
C ALA A 49 -7.95 8.03 -0.83
N GLN A 50 -6.96 8.67 -1.48
CA GLN A 50 -6.89 8.77 -2.94
C GLN A 50 -6.14 7.60 -3.60
N TRP A 51 -5.52 6.70 -2.82
CA TRP A 51 -4.76 5.57 -3.37
C TRP A 51 -5.66 4.62 -4.15
N LYS A 52 -5.26 4.32 -5.39
CA LYS A 52 -5.97 3.37 -6.27
C LYS A 52 -5.07 2.22 -6.67
N THR A 53 -3.77 2.46 -6.75
CA THR A 53 -2.77 1.53 -7.26
C THR A 53 -1.56 1.45 -6.33
N VAL A 54 -0.76 0.39 -6.50
CA VAL A 54 0.51 0.24 -5.78
C VAL A 54 1.48 1.39 -6.10
N ARG A 55 1.44 1.93 -7.32
CA ARG A 55 2.25 3.11 -7.69
C ARG A 55 1.93 4.32 -6.81
N ASP A 56 0.67 4.53 -6.46
CA ASP A 56 0.27 5.68 -5.64
C ASP A 56 0.96 5.60 -4.28
N ILE A 57 0.94 4.41 -3.65
CA ILE A 57 1.65 4.13 -2.39
C ILE A 57 3.14 4.43 -2.51
N CYS A 58 3.81 3.89 -3.54
CA CYS A 58 5.23 4.13 -3.75
C CYS A 58 5.55 5.62 -3.94
N THR A 59 4.67 6.35 -4.64
CA THR A 59 4.85 7.77 -4.90
C THR A 59 4.70 8.58 -3.61
N SER A 60 3.71 8.26 -2.76
CA SER A 60 3.52 8.89 -1.46
C SER A 60 4.74 8.70 -0.56
N ILE A 61 5.29 7.48 -0.50
CA ILE A 61 6.51 7.19 0.29
C ILE A 61 7.70 8.00 -0.21
N VAL A 62 7.92 8.04 -1.54
CA VAL A 62 9.05 8.77 -2.13
C VAL A 62 8.89 10.29 -2.00
N SER A 63 7.64 10.79 -2.04
CA SER A 63 7.33 12.20 -1.89
C SER A 63 7.39 12.68 -0.45
N CYS A 64 7.31 11.76 0.53
CA CYS A 64 7.43 12.10 1.93
C CYS A 64 8.91 12.43 2.25
N PRO A 65 9.25 13.70 2.57
CA PRO A 65 10.59 14.03 3.02
C PRO A 65 10.80 13.31 4.34
N HIS A 66 11.87 12.52 4.42
CA HIS A 66 12.20 11.76 5.64
C HIS A 66 12.33 12.75 6.78
N THR A 67 11.42 12.72 7.73
CA THR A 67 11.55 13.42 9.01
C THR A 67 12.55 12.67 9.87
N MET A 68 13.80 12.57 9.40
CA MET A 68 14.92 12.38 10.30
C MET A 68 15.31 13.75 10.85
N SER A 69 14.64 14.13 11.94
CA SER A 69 15.24 15.02 12.93
C SER A 69 15.76 14.21 14.11
#